data_AF-A0AAU8X2R8-F1
#
_entry.id   AF-A0AAU8X2R8-F1
#
_cell.length_a   1.000
_cell.length_b   1.000
_cell.length_c   1.000
_cell.angle_alpha   90.00
_cell.angle_beta   90.00
_cell.angle_gamma   90.00
#
_symmetry.space_group_name_H-M   'P 1'
#
loop_
_entity.id
_entity.type
_entity.pdbx_description
1 polymer ?
#
loop_
_entity_poly.entity_id
_entity_poly.type
_entity_poly.pdbx_seq_one_letter_code
_entity_poly.pdbx_strand_id
1 'polypeptide(L)'
;MSEQKINPNHVTKPIQLLAAWLVGLILINGSFLGAARVLSSPEWAPGLLVIAAVCNVPIFLGLIFFLQTKFRAELQEDTYYSKHLEKITGTVKDRVKSNDFLLDEIKKFQNLNNDKIEAIENNLESIYNRLSNQDVSEIDVQSVLEKISETKASLSSYELQKNKSSTQIALNDLIPNYKEIAKKIIISGYLISETFGSTSVDKKPPNCLTISYNPSTPKLALREVYEILKPYGFDRIDYDNIENFPNDSDIYIGSYIDDFSSSRRSVKIDETVEALLLNNDVSSEQLGSYIILQRT
;
A
#
# COMPACT_ATOMS: atom_id res chain seq x y z
N MET A 1 16.02 9.02 47.42
CA MET A 1 15.62 7.73 46.82
C MET A 1 15.07 8.07 45.45
N SER A 2 15.80 7.73 44.38
CA SER A 2 15.42 8.14 43.02
C SER A 2 14.21 7.34 42.54
N GLU A 3 13.16 8.05 42.14
CA GLU A 3 11.99 7.49 41.47
C GLU A 3 12.40 6.89 40.12
N GLN A 4 12.51 5.57 40.05
CA GLN A 4 12.60 4.87 38.77
C GLN A 4 11.21 4.87 38.12
N LYS A 5 10.93 5.89 37.31
CA LYS A 5 9.82 5.88 36.34
C LYS A 5 10.05 4.74 35.35
N ILE A 6 9.27 3.69 35.46
CA ILE A 6 9.21 2.63 34.44
C ILE A 6 8.62 3.25 33.17
N ASN A 7 9.42 3.37 32.11
CA ASN A 7 8.97 3.86 30.81
C ASN A 7 8.32 2.70 30.03
N PRO A 8 6.98 2.69 29.82
CA PRO A 8 6.26 1.55 29.23
C PRO A 8 6.73 1.21 27.80
N ASN A 9 7.24 2.22 27.07
CA ASN A 9 7.68 2.09 25.69
C ASN A 9 9.01 1.32 25.50
N HIS A 10 9.68 0.92 26.60
CA HIS A 10 10.92 0.13 26.56
C HIS A 10 10.74 -1.35 26.94
N VAL A 11 9.50 -1.81 27.17
CA VAL A 11 9.18 -3.22 27.45
C VAL A 11 8.96 -3.97 26.13
N THR A 12 10.01 -4.08 25.32
CA THR A 12 9.92 -4.67 23.97
C THR A 12 10.33 -6.13 23.92
N LYS A 13 10.98 -6.66 24.96
CA LYS A 13 11.44 -8.04 24.99
C LYS A 13 10.43 -8.95 25.69
N PRO A 14 10.05 -10.11 25.11
CA PRO A 14 9.14 -11.08 25.73
C PRO A 14 9.54 -11.51 27.16
N ILE A 15 10.85 -11.48 27.46
CA ILE A 15 11.41 -11.79 28.79
C ILE A 15 11.02 -10.72 29.83
N GLN A 16 10.91 -9.45 29.44
CA GLN A 16 10.53 -8.36 30.35
C GLN A 16 9.04 -8.37 30.67
N LEU A 17 8.20 -8.75 29.69
CA LEU A 17 6.78 -8.95 29.91
C LEU A 17 6.53 -10.11 30.90
N LEU A 18 7.27 -11.22 30.75
CA LEU A 18 7.22 -12.34 31.71
C LEU A 18 7.62 -11.92 33.13
N ALA A 19 8.65 -11.07 33.26
CA ALA A 19 9.08 -10.55 34.56
C ALA A 19 7.98 -9.69 35.23
N ALA A 20 7.30 -8.82 34.46
CA ALA A 20 6.20 -8.02 34.96
C ALA A 20 5.02 -8.88 35.45
N TRP A 21 4.66 -9.92 34.69
CA TRP A 21 3.61 -10.87 35.08
C TRP A 21 3.98 -11.68 36.33
N LEU A 22 5.25 -12.05 36.49
CA LEU A 22 5.73 -12.76 37.69
C LEU A 22 5.67 -11.88 38.95
N VAL A 23 6.01 -10.59 38.83
CA VAL A 23 5.83 -9.62 39.92
C VAL A 23 4.35 -9.47 40.28
N GLY A 24 3.47 -9.38 39.26
CA GLY A 24 2.02 -9.35 39.46
C GLY A 24 1.48 -10.59 40.19
N LEU A 25 1.95 -11.79 39.84
CA LEU A 25 1.57 -13.04 40.51
C LEU A 25 1.97 -13.04 41.99
N ILE A 26 3.20 -12.61 42.29
CA ILE A 26 3.70 -12.52 43.67
C ILE A 26 2.84 -11.56 44.49
N LEU A 27 2.51 -10.40 43.93
CA LEU A 27 1.65 -9.41 44.60
C LEU A 27 0.25 -9.96 44.87
N ILE A 28 -0.41 -10.55 43.88
CA ILE A 28 -1.77 -11.09 44.02
C ILE A 28 -1.83 -12.22 45.04
N ASN A 29 -0.92 -13.19 44.95
CA ASN A 29 -0.89 -14.31 45.91
C ASN A 29 -0.51 -13.82 47.31
N GLY A 30 0.41 -12.86 47.40
CA GLY A 30 0.75 -12.20 48.67
C GLY A 30 -0.46 -11.50 49.30
N SER A 31 -1.28 -10.81 48.50
CA SER A 31 -2.53 -10.20 48.96
C SER A 31 -3.56 -11.24 49.42
N PHE A 32 -3.72 -12.35 48.71
CA PHE A 32 -4.64 -13.43 49.12
C PHE A 32 -4.22 -14.09 50.43
N LEU A 33 -2.93 -14.42 50.59
CA LEU A 33 -2.42 -15.01 51.82
C LEU A 33 -2.42 -14.02 53.00
N GLY A 34 -2.14 -12.75 52.72
CA GLY A 34 -2.24 -11.66 53.70
C GLY A 34 -3.68 -11.45 54.16
N ALA A 35 -4.63 -11.40 53.24
CA ALA A 35 -6.06 -11.28 53.54
C ALA A 35 -6.59 -12.50 54.31
N ALA A 36 -6.17 -13.72 53.93
CA ALA A 36 -6.55 -14.95 54.63
C ALA A 36 -6.10 -14.97 56.10
N ARG A 37 -4.99 -14.28 56.43
CA ARG A 37 -4.51 -14.15 57.82
C ARG A 37 -5.33 -13.18 58.65
N VAL A 38 -5.87 -12.13 58.03
CA VAL A 38 -6.60 -11.04 58.70
C VAL A 38 -8.09 -11.35 58.82
N LEU A 39 -8.64 -12.13 57.89
CA LEU A 39 -10.06 -12.43 57.84
C LEU A 39 -10.42 -13.56 58.81
N SER A 40 -11.05 -13.24 59.94
CA SER A 40 -11.47 -14.24 60.93
C SER A 40 -12.86 -14.81 60.68
N SER A 41 -13.70 -14.11 59.91
CA SER A 41 -15.09 -14.49 59.62
C SER A 41 -15.47 -14.11 58.19
N PRO A 42 -16.18 -14.96 57.44
CA PRO A 42 -16.61 -16.32 57.77
C PRO A 42 -15.49 -17.37 57.63
N GLU A 43 -15.58 -18.48 58.36
CA GLU A 43 -14.51 -19.49 58.51
C GLU A 43 -14.04 -20.13 57.18
N TRP A 44 -14.90 -20.17 56.16
CA TRP A 44 -14.56 -20.74 54.85
C TRP A 44 -13.73 -19.79 53.97
N ALA A 45 -13.77 -18.48 54.24
CA ALA A 45 -13.18 -17.47 53.37
C ALA A 45 -11.63 -17.50 53.37
N PRO A 46 -10.93 -17.66 54.51
CA PRO A 46 -9.48 -17.86 54.53
C PRO A 46 -9.05 -19.11 53.76
N GLY A 47 -9.77 -20.22 53.94
CA GLY A 47 -9.51 -21.47 53.23
C GLY A 47 -9.64 -21.32 51.71
N LEU A 48 -10.68 -20.62 51.25
CA LEU A 48 -10.88 -20.33 49.83
C LEU A 48 -9.75 -19.48 49.25
N LEU A 49 -9.28 -18.46 49.97
CA LEU A 49 -8.17 -17.60 49.54
C LEU A 49 -6.84 -18.35 49.44
N VAL A 50 -6.57 -19.27 50.36
CA VAL A 50 -5.38 -20.13 50.29
C VAL A 50 -5.47 -21.07 49.09
N ILE A 51 -6.61 -21.71 48.86
CA ILE A 51 -6.84 -22.57 47.69
C ILE A 51 -6.68 -21.78 46.40
N ALA A 52 -7.25 -20.57 46.33
CA ALA A 52 -7.12 -19.68 45.18
C ALA A 52 -5.65 -19.34 44.91
N ALA A 53 -4.86 -18.97 45.94
CA ALA A 53 -3.44 -18.69 45.78
C ALA A 53 -2.62 -19.90 45.29
N VAL A 54 -2.93 -21.10 45.79
CA VAL A 54 -2.27 -22.35 45.36
C VAL A 54 -2.64 -22.70 43.92
N CYS A 55 -3.91 -22.60 43.53
CA CYS A 55 -4.38 -22.91 42.16
C CYS A 55 -3.92 -21.86 41.14
N ASN A 56 -3.71 -20.61 41.55
CA ASN A 56 -3.29 -19.54 40.65
C ASN A 56 -1.92 -19.80 40.03
N VAL A 57 -0.98 -20.41 40.77
CA VAL A 57 0.37 -20.73 40.30
C VAL A 57 0.39 -21.71 39.10
N PRO A 58 -0.21 -22.92 39.17
CA PRO A 58 -0.22 -23.84 38.03
C PRO A 58 -1.04 -23.31 36.85
N ILE A 59 -2.13 -22.58 37.08
CA ILE A 59 -2.90 -21.93 36.01
C ILE A 59 -2.03 -20.91 35.27
N PHE A 60 -1.34 -20.05 36.01
CA PHE A 60 -0.46 -19.04 35.47
C PHE A 60 0.72 -19.64 34.69
N LEU A 61 1.36 -20.68 35.23
CA LEU A 61 2.42 -21.41 34.52
C LEU A 61 1.90 -22.08 33.24
N GLY A 62 0.68 -22.63 33.27
CA GLY A 62 0.02 -23.19 32.08
C GLY A 62 -0.24 -22.14 31.01
N LEU A 63 -0.70 -20.94 31.39
CA LEU A 63 -0.92 -19.82 30.48
C LEU A 63 0.39 -19.29 29.88
N ILE A 64 1.45 -19.16 30.70
CA ILE A 64 2.79 -18.81 30.20
C ILE A 64 3.29 -19.86 29.22
N PHE A 65 3.16 -21.14 29.56
CA PHE A 65 3.58 -22.23 28.67
C PHE A 65 2.80 -22.21 27.35
N PHE A 66 1.50 -21.94 27.39
CA PHE A 66 0.66 -21.80 26.21
C PHE A 66 1.07 -20.60 25.34
N LEU A 67 1.36 -19.44 25.95
CA LEU A 67 1.89 -18.26 25.26
C LEU A 67 3.25 -18.56 24.60
N GLN A 68 4.15 -19.25 25.31
CA GLN A 68 5.48 -19.59 24.81
C GLN A 68 5.50 -20.68 23.73
N THR A 69 4.46 -21.51 23.64
CA THR A 69 4.39 -22.62 22.67
C THR A 69 3.53 -22.29 21.45
N LYS A 70 2.34 -21.70 21.66
CA LYS A 70 1.39 -21.40 20.58
C LYS A 70 1.62 -20.03 19.95
N PHE A 71 1.89 -19.01 20.77
CA PHE A 71 2.05 -17.63 20.32
C PHE A 71 3.52 -17.20 20.19
N ARG A 72 4.44 -18.18 20.20
CA ARG A 72 5.88 -17.94 20.06
C ARG A 72 6.23 -17.14 18.81
N ALA A 73 5.57 -17.43 17.69
CA ALA A 73 5.81 -16.78 16.41
C ALA A 73 5.28 -15.34 16.39
N GLU A 74 4.20 -15.05 17.12
CA GLU A 74 3.60 -13.71 17.21
C GLU A 74 4.34 -12.80 18.20
N LEU A 75 5.02 -13.39 19.18
CA LEU A 75 5.85 -12.68 20.18
C LEU A 75 7.33 -12.56 19.76
N GLN A 76 7.71 -13.03 18.57
CA GLN A 76 9.05 -12.83 18.01
C GLN A 76 9.09 -11.53 17.20
N GLU A 77 10.19 -10.78 17.33
CA GLU A 77 10.46 -9.58 16.54
C GLU A 77 10.23 -9.86 15.03
N ASP A 78 9.68 -8.88 14.30
CA ASP A 78 9.08 -8.92 12.95
C ASP A 78 9.79 -9.78 11.87
N THR A 79 11.06 -10.13 12.07
CA THR A 79 11.85 -11.00 11.19
C THR A 79 11.42 -12.47 11.19
N TYR A 80 10.70 -12.96 12.20
CA TYR A 80 10.17 -14.33 12.22
C TYR A 80 8.67 -14.43 11.88
N TYR A 81 7.90 -13.35 12.05
CA TYR A 81 6.51 -13.29 11.59
C TYR A 81 6.44 -13.35 10.06
N SER A 82 7.37 -12.65 9.39
CA SER A 82 7.59 -12.74 7.95
C SER A 82 7.91 -14.17 7.50
N LYS A 83 8.78 -14.91 8.20
CA LYS A 83 9.08 -16.33 7.93
C LYS A 83 7.93 -17.30 8.25
N HIS A 84 7.10 -17.00 9.24
CA HIS A 84 5.93 -17.84 9.57
C HIS A 84 4.82 -17.64 8.53
N LEU A 85 4.58 -16.40 8.09
CA LEU A 85 3.77 -16.10 6.91
C LEU A 85 4.33 -16.81 5.67
N GLU A 86 5.65 -16.79 5.44
CA GLU A 86 6.36 -17.48 4.35
C GLU A 86 6.16 -19.02 4.36
N LYS A 87 6.05 -19.61 5.56
CA LYS A 87 5.84 -21.07 5.73
C LYS A 87 4.37 -21.48 5.58
N ILE A 88 3.43 -20.65 6.01
CA ILE A 88 1.98 -20.87 5.81
C ILE A 88 1.58 -20.58 4.36
N THR A 89 2.24 -19.60 3.72
CA THR A 89 2.15 -19.31 2.28
C THR A 89 3.08 -20.21 1.46
N GLY A 90 3.01 -21.53 1.66
CA GLY A 90 3.71 -22.52 0.82
C GLY A 90 3.39 -22.46 -0.68
N THR A 91 2.54 -21.53 -1.12
CA THR A 91 2.26 -21.13 -2.50
C THR A 91 3.20 -20.05 -3.06
N VAL A 92 4.13 -19.49 -2.25
CA VAL A 92 5.06 -18.40 -2.63
C VAL A 92 6.39 -18.92 -3.20
N LYS A 93 6.57 -20.24 -3.34
CA LYS A 93 7.80 -20.79 -3.95
C LYS A 93 7.99 -20.37 -5.42
N ASP A 94 6.90 -20.04 -6.13
CA ASP A 94 6.96 -19.46 -7.48
C ASP A 94 7.24 -17.95 -7.49
N ARG A 95 7.07 -17.25 -6.36
CA ARG A 95 7.27 -15.79 -6.24
C ARG A 95 8.71 -15.37 -5.96
N VAL A 96 9.57 -16.23 -5.41
CA VAL A 96 10.99 -15.86 -5.14
C VAL A 96 11.77 -15.62 -6.45
N LYS A 97 11.45 -16.34 -7.53
CA LYS A 97 11.98 -16.03 -8.88
C LYS A 97 11.45 -14.70 -9.44
N SER A 98 10.23 -14.32 -9.07
CA SER A 98 9.60 -13.08 -9.51
C SER A 98 10.11 -11.86 -8.74
N ASN A 99 10.48 -12.02 -7.46
CA ASN A 99 11.01 -10.92 -6.65
C ASN A 99 12.45 -10.56 -7.02
N ASP A 100 13.31 -11.51 -7.38
CA ASP A 100 14.63 -11.19 -7.93
C ASP A 100 14.52 -10.46 -9.28
N PHE A 101 13.59 -10.88 -10.13
CA PHE A 101 13.31 -10.18 -11.40
C PHE A 101 12.77 -8.77 -11.17
N LEU A 102 11.78 -8.58 -10.29
CA LEU A 102 11.22 -7.26 -9.98
C LEU A 102 12.24 -6.36 -9.29
N LEU A 103 13.07 -6.87 -8.37
CA LEU A 103 14.12 -6.08 -7.73
C LEU A 103 15.22 -5.67 -8.71
N ASP A 104 15.59 -6.55 -9.64
CA ASP A 104 16.53 -6.21 -10.71
C ASP A 104 15.91 -5.22 -11.71
N GLU A 105 14.61 -5.32 -12.00
CA GLU A 105 13.90 -4.39 -12.87
C GLU A 105 13.76 -3.01 -12.21
N ILE A 106 13.42 -2.97 -10.91
CA ILE A 106 13.39 -1.74 -10.10
C ILE A 106 14.78 -1.10 -10.05
N LYS A 107 15.84 -1.88 -9.80
CA LYS A 107 17.22 -1.36 -9.83
C LYS A 107 17.61 -0.83 -11.21
N LYS A 108 17.22 -1.52 -12.29
CA LYS A 108 17.42 -1.04 -13.65
C LYS A 108 16.68 0.28 -13.88
N PHE A 109 15.42 0.40 -13.49
CA PHE A 109 14.65 1.64 -13.60
C PHE A 109 15.25 2.77 -12.76
N GLN A 110 15.72 2.49 -11.55
CA GLN A 110 16.41 3.47 -10.70
C GLN A 110 17.71 3.96 -11.33
N ASN A 111 18.52 3.05 -11.88
CA ASN A 111 19.75 3.42 -12.59
C ASN A 111 19.44 4.22 -13.86
N LEU A 112 18.45 3.81 -14.65
CA LEU A 112 18.02 4.54 -15.85
C LEU A 112 17.50 5.95 -15.52
N ASN A 113 16.83 6.10 -14.38
CA ASN A 113 16.39 7.41 -13.90
C ASN A 113 17.59 8.26 -13.45
N ASN A 114 18.55 7.69 -12.74
CA ASN A 114 19.76 8.40 -12.33
C ASN A 114 20.59 8.86 -13.53
N ASP A 115 20.80 7.99 -14.52
CA ASP A 115 21.54 8.31 -15.76
C ASP A 115 20.86 9.46 -16.54
N LYS A 116 19.52 9.49 -16.54
CA LYS A 116 18.74 10.57 -17.17
C LYS A 116 18.82 11.88 -16.39
N ILE A 117 18.81 11.83 -15.05
CA ILE A 117 18.98 13.02 -14.21
C ILE A 117 20.38 13.60 -14.44
N GLU A 118 21.41 12.76 -14.46
CA GLU A 118 22.78 13.16 -14.75
C GLU A 118 22.90 13.81 -16.14
N ALA A 119 22.21 13.27 -17.15
CA ALA A 119 22.16 13.89 -18.48
C ALA A 119 21.49 15.29 -18.47
N ILE A 120 20.43 15.48 -17.68
CA ILE A 120 19.77 16.78 -17.52
C ILE A 120 20.69 17.76 -16.80
N GLU A 121 21.34 17.33 -15.72
CA GLU A 121 22.29 18.15 -14.95
C GLU A 121 23.45 18.62 -15.84
N ASN A 122 24.04 17.70 -16.62
CA ASN A 122 25.09 18.01 -17.59
C ASN A 122 24.63 18.99 -18.67
N ASN A 123 23.39 18.85 -19.16
CA ASN A 123 22.82 19.77 -20.13
C ASN A 123 22.65 21.17 -19.55
N LEU A 124 22.12 21.29 -18.32
CA LEU A 124 21.94 22.55 -17.62
C LEU A 124 23.28 23.23 -17.29
N GLU A 125 24.28 22.46 -16.85
CA GLU A 125 25.62 22.97 -16.58
C GLU A 125 26.29 23.46 -17.87
N SER A 126 26.07 22.77 -19.00
CA SER A 126 26.56 23.22 -20.31
C SER A 126 25.89 24.52 -20.78
N ILE A 127 24.62 24.73 -20.44
CA ILE A 127 23.89 25.98 -20.73
C ILE A 127 24.43 27.09 -19.83
N TYR A 128 24.58 26.82 -18.53
CA TYR A 128 25.12 27.78 -17.56
C TYR A 128 26.52 28.26 -17.94
N ASN A 129 27.43 27.33 -18.24
CA ASN A 129 28.80 27.66 -18.61
C ASN A 129 28.90 28.48 -19.91
N ARG A 130 27.99 28.27 -20.86
CA ARG A 130 27.91 29.08 -22.09
C ARG A 130 27.40 30.50 -21.81
N LEU A 131 26.44 30.64 -20.91
CA LEU A 131 25.87 31.94 -20.54
C LEU A 131 26.79 32.76 -19.63
N SER A 132 27.60 32.10 -18.79
CA SER A 132 28.48 32.79 -17.82
C SER A 132 29.88 33.14 -18.36
N ASN A 133 30.41 32.42 -19.35
CA ASN A 133 31.81 32.54 -19.77
C ASN A 133 32.05 33.15 -21.18
N GLN A 134 30.99 33.46 -21.95
CA GLN A 134 31.13 34.13 -23.26
C GLN A 134 30.66 35.59 -23.19
N ASP A 135 31.39 36.49 -23.88
CA ASP A 135 30.89 37.82 -24.18
C ASP A 135 29.57 37.70 -24.98
N VAL A 136 28.58 38.51 -24.62
CA VAL A 136 27.20 38.44 -25.12
C VAL A 136 27.11 38.50 -26.67
N SER A 137 28.14 39.04 -27.32
CA SER A 137 28.28 39.14 -28.77
C SER A 137 28.70 37.85 -29.50
N GLU A 138 29.21 36.83 -28.80
CA GLU A 138 29.65 35.55 -29.38
C GLU A 138 28.75 34.35 -29.03
N ILE A 139 27.66 34.58 -28.30
CA ILE A 139 26.72 33.53 -27.91
C ILE A 139 25.91 33.12 -29.14
N ASP A 140 26.12 31.90 -29.62
CA ASP A 140 25.22 31.27 -30.61
C ASP A 140 23.88 30.91 -29.94
N VAL A 141 22.98 31.90 -29.92
CA VAL A 141 21.63 31.83 -29.34
C VAL A 141 20.84 30.64 -29.89
N GLN A 142 21.05 30.26 -31.15
CA GLN A 142 20.31 29.16 -31.78
C GLN A 142 20.69 27.82 -31.13
N SER A 143 21.98 27.58 -30.90
CA SER A 143 22.46 26.37 -30.24
C SER A 143 22.00 26.26 -28.78
N VAL A 144 21.85 27.39 -28.09
CA VAL A 144 21.34 27.43 -26.71
C VAL A 144 19.85 27.12 -26.68
N LEU A 145 19.07 27.69 -27.61
CA LEU A 145 17.64 27.39 -27.74
C LEU A 145 17.38 25.93 -28.11
N GLU A 146 18.22 25.33 -28.96
CA GLU A 146 18.13 23.92 -29.32
C GLU A 146 18.36 23.02 -28.10
N LYS A 147 19.42 23.27 -27.32
CA LYS A 147 19.69 22.56 -26.06
C LYS A 147 18.58 22.74 -25.01
N ILE A 148 18.00 23.93 -24.90
CA ILE A 148 16.87 24.19 -23.99
C ILE A 148 15.64 23.39 -24.43
N SER A 149 15.37 23.31 -25.74
CA SER A 149 14.28 22.52 -26.31
C SER A 149 14.47 21.01 -26.04
N GLU A 150 15.69 20.50 -26.25
CA GLU A 150 16.05 19.11 -25.95
C GLU A 150 15.92 18.78 -24.46
N THR A 151 16.39 19.69 -23.60
CA THR A 151 16.27 19.55 -22.14
C THR A 151 14.81 19.56 -21.71
N LYS A 152 13.98 20.45 -22.29
CA LYS A 152 12.54 20.50 -22.02
C LYS A 152 11.84 19.21 -22.44
N ALA A 153 12.15 18.68 -23.63
CA ALA A 153 11.60 17.41 -24.10
C ALA A 153 12.00 16.24 -23.18
N SER A 154 13.26 16.23 -22.73
CA SER A 154 13.78 15.22 -21.80
C SER A 154 13.08 15.29 -20.44
N LEU A 155 12.88 16.50 -19.92
CA LEU A 155 12.16 16.73 -18.66
C LEU A 155 10.69 16.28 -18.75
N SER A 156 10.00 16.61 -19.86
CA SER A 156 8.63 16.14 -20.09
C SER A 156 8.53 14.62 -20.16
N SER A 157 9.53 13.95 -20.76
CA SER A 157 9.58 12.48 -20.80
C SER A 157 9.84 11.86 -19.42
N TYR A 158 10.58 12.56 -18.56
CA TYR A 158 10.87 12.14 -17.19
C TYR A 158 9.66 12.34 -16.27
N GLU A 159 8.96 13.47 -16.37
CA GLU A 159 7.69 13.71 -15.69
C GLU A 159 6.67 12.62 -16.06
N LEU A 160 6.61 12.22 -17.33
CA LEU A 160 5.75 11.13 -17.78
C LEU A 160 6.11 9.80 -17.10
N GLN A 161 7.39 9.44 -17.05
CA GLN A 161 7.83 8.21 -16.38
C GLN A 161 7.58 8.25 -14.87
N LYS A 162 7.85 9.38 -14.23
CA LYS A 162 7.54 9.59 -12.81
C LYS A 162 6.05 9.39 -12.55
N ASN A 163 5.18 10.03 -13.34
CA ASN A 163 3.73 9.90 -13.21
C ASN A 163 3.26 8.45 -13.37
N LYS A 164 3.84 7.68 -14.29
CA LYS A 164 3.53 6.24 -14.43
C LYS A 164 3.93 5.44 -13.19
N SER A 165 5.14 5.65 -12.71
CA SER A 165 5.65 4.94 -11.52
C SER A 165 4.97 5.34 -10.22
N SER A 166 4.41 6.55 -10.13
CA SER A 166 3.69 7.03 -8.96
C SER A 166 2.19 6.71 -8.98
N THR A 167 1.61 6.41 -10.15
CA THR A 167 0.19 6.05 -10.26
C THR A 167 -0.02 4.67 -9.67
N GLN A 168 -0.84 4.58 -8.63
CA GLN A 168 -1.14 3.34 -7.94
C GLN A 168 -2.34 2.64 -8.58
N ILE A 169 -2.16 1.43 -9.09
CA ILE A 169 -3.23 0.66 -9.73
C ILE A 169 -3.62 -0.55 -8.87
N ALA A 170 -4.90 -0.64 -8.54
CA ALA A 170 -5.53 -1.82 -7.98
C ALA A 170 -6.16 -2.67 -9.10
N LEU A 171 -5.86 -3.97 -9.12
CA LEU A 171 -6.34 -4.88 -10.17
C LEU A 171 -7.12 -6.06 -9.59
N ASN A 172 -8.36 -6.24 -10.05
CA ASN A 172 -9.20 -7.36 -9.66
C ASN A 172 -8.66 -8.67 -10.26
N ASP A 173 -8.38 -9.68 -9.43
CA ASP A 173 -7.80 -10.96 -9.86
C ASP A 173 -8.81 -11.98 -10.39
N LEU A 174 -10.11 -11.68 -10.29
CA LEU A 174 -11.21 -12.50 -10.79
C LEU A 174 -11.69 -12.07 -12.20
N ILE A 175 -11.11 -11.03 -12.79
CA ILE A 175 -11.46 -10.61 -14.15
C ILE A 175 -10.93 -11.59 -15.21
N PRO A 176 -11.60 -11.72 -16.37
CA PRO A 176 -11.06 -12.45 -17.51
C PRO A 176 -9.71 -11.89 -17.94
N ASN A 177 -8.81 -12.77 -18.39
CA ASN A 177 -7.48 -12.39 -18.89
C ASN A 177 -6.57 -11.63 -17.90
N TYR A 178 -6.82 -11.74 -16.58
CA TYR A 178 -6.05 -11.08 -15.53
C TYR A 178 -4.52 -11.10 -15.76
N LYS A 179 -3.95 -12.27 -16.06
CA LYS A 179 -2.48 -12.42 -16.24
C LYS A 179 -1.95 -11.58 -17.40
N GLU A 180 -2.68 -11.54 -18.52
CA GLU A 180 -2.27 -10.77 -19.70
C GLU A 180 -2.43 -9.27 -19.47
N ILE A 181 -3.51 -8.86 -18.80
CA ILE A 181 -3.76 -7.47 -18.41
C ILE A 181 -2.67 -6.98 -17.45
N ALA A 182 -2.41 -7.73 -16.38
CA ALA A 182 -1.38 -7.41 -15.40
C ALA A 182 0.00 -7.26 -16.05
N LYS A 183 0.36 -8.19 -16.94
CA LYS A 183 1.61 -8.13 -17.70
C LYS A 183 1.70 -6.86 -18.56
N LYS A 184 0.64 -6.49 -19.28
CA LYS A 184 0.64 -5.26 -20.09
C LYS A 184 0.75 -4.00 -19.24
N ILE A 185 0.07 -3.93 -18.11
CA ILE A 185 0.15 -2.78 -17.18
C ILE A 185 1.59 -2.60 -16.69
N ILE A 186 2.24 -3.69 -16.24
CA ILE A 186 3.62 -3.67 -15.75
C ILE A 186 4.60 -3.27 -16.86
N ILE A 187 4.49 -3.87 -18.06
CA ILE A 187 5.36 -3.53 -19.20
C ILE A 187 5.20 -2.06 -19.62
N SER A 188 4.00 -1.49 -19.48
CA SER A 188 3.73 -0.09 -19.76
C SER A 188 4.31 0.88 -18.70
N GLY A 189 4.89 0.35 -17.61
CA GLY A 189 5.59 1.11 -16.57
C GLY A 189 4.74 1.50 -15.36
N TYR A 190 3.55 0.93 -15.21
CA TYR A 190 2.68 1.17 -14.07
C TYR A 190 2.92 0.16 -12.95
N LEU A 191 2.72 0.61 -11.70
CA LEU A 191 2.77 -0.24 -10.53
C LEU A 191 1.36 -0.78 -10.19
N ILE A 192 1.25 -2.10 -10.05
CA ILE A 192 0.07 -2.71 -9.44
C ILE A 192 0.32 -2.72 -7.92
N SER A 193 -0.28 -1.76 -7.22
CA SER A 193 -0.16 -1.57 -5.77
C SER A 193 -0.93 -2.62 -5.00
N GLU A 194 -2.08 -3.04 -5.53
CA GLU A 194 -2.99 -3.96 -4.87
C GLU A 194 -3.62 -4.94 -5.86
N THR A 195 -3.91 -6.15 -5.38
CA THR A 195 -4.78 -7.11 -6.05
C THR A 195 -5.97 -7.43 -5.15
N PHE A 196 -7.18 -7.34 -5.69
CA PHE A 196 -8.43 -7.55 -4.94
C PHE A 196 -9.37 -8.52 -5.69
N GLY A 197 -10.48 -8.93 -5.06
CA GLY A 197 -11.46 -9.85 -5.64
C GLY A 197 -11.50 -11.19 -4.91
N SER A 198 -10.44 -12.00 -5.01
CA SER A 198 -10.32 -13.25 -4.24
C SER A 198 -10.20 -13.06 -2.73
N THR A 199 -9.83 -11.85 -2.30
CA THR A 199 -9.77 -11.37 -0.92
C THR A 199 -11.06 -10.69 -0.46
N SER A 200 -12.00 -10.42 -1.37
CA SER A 200 -13.27 -9.77 -1.06
C SER A 200 -14.22 -10.73 -0.32
N VAL A 201 -15.17 -10.16 0.43
CA VAL A 201 -16.18 -10.91 1.19
C VAL A 201 -17.02 -11.80 0.28
N ASP A 202 -17.41 -11.27 -0.89
CA ASP A 202 -18.12 -12.01 -1.94
C ASP A 202 -17.15 -12.30 -3.10
N LYS A 203 -16.63 -13.53 -3.16
CA LYS A 203 -15.60 -13.94 -4.12
C LYS A 203 -16.21 -14.30 -5.46
N LYS A 204 -16.55 -13.27 -6.23
CA LYS A 204 -17.11 -13.42 -7.57
C LYS A 204 -16.45 -12.44 -8.54
N PRO A 205 -16.41 -12.77 -9.85
CA PRO A 205 -16.05 -11.78 -10.85
C PRO A 205 -17.04 -10.60 -10.82
N PRO A 206 -16.59 -9.37 -11.12
CA PRO A 206 -17.48 -8.22 -11.20
C PRO A 206 -18.48 -8.40 -12.35
N ASN A 207 -19.71 -7.90 -12.19
CA ASN A 207 -20.73 -8.01 -13.24
C ASN A 207 -20.38 -7.20 -14.50
N CYS A 208 -19.60 -6.13 -14.34
CA CYS A 208 -19.16 -5.25 -15.42
C CYS A 208 -17.65 -5.03 -15.36
N LEU A 209 -17.02 -4.87 -16.53
CA LEU A 209 -15.61 -4.53 -16.64
C LEU A 209 -15.44 -3.01 -16.58
N THR A 210 -15.38 -2.50 -15.36
CA THR A 210 -15.35 -1.08 -15.06
C THR A 210 -13.94 -0.59 -14.68
N ILE A 211 -13.57 0.58 -15.20
CA ILE A 211 -12.39 1.35 -14.76
C ILE A 211 -12.88 2.45 -13.80
N SER A 212 -12.54 2.36 -12.53
CA SER A 212 -12.83 3.42 -11.55
C SER A 212 -11.57 4.23 -11.28
N TYR A 213 -11.67 5.55 -11.18
CA TYR A 213 -10.53 6.43 -10.89
C TYR A 213 -10.92 7.59 -9.97
N ASN A 214 -9.95 8.14 -9.24
CA ASN A 214 -10.17 9.21 -8.25
C ASN A 214 -9.69 10.60 -8.77
N PRO A 215 -9.97 11.71 -8.05
CA PRO A 215 -9.52 13.05 -8.44
C PRO A 215 -8.00 13.21 -8.56
N SER A 216 -7.21 12.46 -7.78
CA SER A 216 -5.73 12.53 -7.83
C SER A 216 -5.15 11.87 -9.07
N THR A 217 -5.94 11.07 -9.81
CA THR A 217 -5.46 10.31 -10.96
C THR A 217 -4.98 11.23 -12.09
N PRO A 218 -3.72 11.11 -12.53
CA PRO A 218 -3.23 11.85 -13.69
C PRO A 218 -4.01 11.46 -14.96
N LYS A 219 -4.50 12.45 -15.72
CA LYS A 219 -5.32 12.22 -16.92
C LYS A 219 -4.63 11.33 -17.96
N LEU A 220 -3.33 11.54 -18.15
CA LEU A 220 -2.51 10.73 -19.06
C LEU A 220 -2.46 9.26 -18.64
N ALA A 221 -2.38 9.00 -17.33
CA ALA A 221 -2.37 7.63 -16.82
C ALA A 221 -3.70 6.93 -17.06
N LEU A 222 -4.81 7.60 -16.77
CA LEU A 222 -6.15 7.08 -17.05
C LEU A 222 -6.34 6.75 -18.54
N ARG A 223 -5.85 7.62 -19.44
CA ARG A 223 -5.94 7.39 -20.89
C ARG A 223 -5.17 6.14 -21.31
N GLU A 224 -3.91 6.02 -20.93
CA GLU A 224 -3.08 4.87 -21.31
C GLU A 224 -3.62 3.56 -20.72
N VAL A 225 -4.08 3.58 -19.47
CA VAL A 225 -4.70 2.42 -18.85
C VAL A 225 -5.97 2.01 -19.61
N TYR A 226 -6.82 2.96 -20.01
CA TYR A 226 -7.96 2.66 -20.87
C TYR A 226 -7.55 2.03 -22.21
N GLU A 227 -6.53 2.56 -22.90
CA GLU A 227 -6.05 2.01 -24.17
C GLU A 227 -5.54 0.57 -24.02
N ILE A 228 -4.89 0.25 -22.90
CA ILE A 228 -4.46 -1.12 -22.56
C ILE A 228 -5.66 -2.05 -22.37
N LEU A 229 -6.72 -1.56 -21.72
CA LEU A 229 -7.88 -2.34 -21.28
C LEU A 229 -8.98 -2.48 -22.34
N LYS A 230 -9.10 -1.51 -23.26
CA LYS A 230 -10.10 -1.50 -24.33
C LYS A 230 -10.19 -2.81 -25.12
N PRO A 231 -9.07 -3.45 -25.53
CA PRO A 231 -9.12 -4.73 -26.25
C PRO A 231 -9.66 -5.90 -25.41
N TYR A 232 -9.70 -5.77 -24.08
CA TYR A 232 -10.19 -6.79 -23.16
C TYR A 232 -11.67 -6.61 -22.79
N GLY A 233 -12.36 -5.64 -23.40
CA GLY A 233 -13.80 -5.43 -23.21
C GLY A 233 -14.17 -4.55 -22.02
N PHE A 234 -13.23 -3.75 -21.50
CA PHE A 234 -13.55 -2.71 -20.54
C PHE A 234 -14.33 -1.58 -21.23
N ASP A 235 -15.64 -1.54 -20.97
CA ASP A 235 -16.58 -0.64 -21.63
C ASP A 235 -17.31 0.29 -20.65
N ARG A 236 -16.91 0.30 -19.37
CA ARG A 236 -17.50 1.18 -18.35
C ARG A 236 -16.43 1.95 -17.59
N ILE A 237 -16.79 3.16 -17.17
CA ILE A 237 -15.95 4.06 -16.40
C ILE A 237 -16.72 4.65 -15.22
N ASP A 238 -16.02 4.95 -14.14
CA ASP A 238 -16.59 5.49 -12.93
C ASP A 238 -15.61 6.44 -12.24
N TYR A 239 -16.13 7.53 -11.67
CA TYR A 239 -15.33 8.58 -11.04
C TYR A 239 -15.55 8.65 -9.52
N ASP A 240 -14.52 8.30 -8.75
CA ASP A 240 -14.59 8.25 -7.29
C ASP A 240 -14.28 9.58 -6.63
N ASN A 241 -15.31 10.39 -6.41
CA ASN A 241 -15.19 11.66 -5.71
C ASN A 241 -15.50 11.56 -4.20
N ILE A 242 -15.50 10.37 -3.60
CA ILE A 242 -15.83 10.20 -2.18
C ILE A 242 -14.60 10.50 -1.33
N GLU A 243 -14.63 11.62 -0.57
CA GLU A 243 -13.52 12.09 0.27
C GLU A 243 -13.09 11.12 1.39
N ASN A 244 -13.90 10.10 1.71
CA ASN A 244 -13.70 9.19 2.85
C ASN A 244 -13.49 7.71 2.45
N PHE A 245 -13.34 7.40 1.17
CA PHE A 245 -12.93 6.05 0.77
C PHE A 245 -11.41 5.93 0.99
N PRO A 246 -10.89 4.78 1.46
CA PRO A 246 -9.44 4.57 1.52
C PRO A 246 -8.88 4.70 0.11
N ASN A 247 -8.27 5.85 -0.17
CA ASN A 247 -7.67 6.22 -1.44
C ASN A 247 -6.29 5.55 -1.58
N ASP A 248 -6.23 4.25 -1.39
CA ASP A 248 -4.99 3.49 -1.43
C ASP A 248 -4.54 3.18 -2.87
N SER A 249 -5.35 3.57 -3.87
CA SER A 249 -5.01 3.46 -5.29
C SER A 249 -5.70 4.55 -6.11
N ASP A 250 -5.02 5.01 -7.15
CA ASP A 250 -5.53 6.01 -8.09
C ASP A 250 -6.56 5.40 -9.04
N ILE A 251 -6.27 4.21 -9.56
CA ILE A 251 -7.11 3.52 -10.54
C ILE A 251 -7.45 2.12 -10.05
N TYR A 252 -8.73 1.77 -10.09
CA TYR A 252 -9.25 0.43 -9.82
C TYR A 252 -9.75 -0.19 -11.11
N ILE A 253 -9.21 -1.36 -11.46
CA ILE A 253 -9.55 -2.12 -12.67
C ILE A 253 -10.41 -3.32 -12.27
N GLY A 254 -11.63 -3.38 -12.77
CA GLY A 254 -12.60 -4.43 -12.45
C GLY A 254 -13.32 -4.16 -11.12
N SER A 255 -13.74 -2.91 -10.90
CA SER A 255 -14.41 -2.50 -9.68
C SER A 255 -15.81 -3.14 -9.56
N TYR A 256 -16.24 -3.38 -8.32
CA TYR A 256 -17.55 -3.94 -7.99
C TYR A 256 -18.66 -2.88 -7.91
N ILE A 257 -18.47 -1.70 -8.51
CA ILE A 257 -19.37 -0.56 -8.31
C ILE A 257 -20.82 -0.87 -8.75
N ASP A 258 -20.98 -1.66 -9.80
CA ASP A 258 -22.29 -2.05 -10.32
C ASP A 258 -22.96 -3.18 -9.50
N ASP A 259 -22.23 -3.82 -8.58
CA ASP A 259 -22.72 -4.93 -7.77
C ASP A 259 -23.43 -4.46 -6.49
N PHE A 260 -23.14 -3.23 -6.03
CA PHE A 260 -23.63 -2.66 -4.76
C PHE A 260 -24.64 -1.51 -4.97
N SER A 261 -25.48 -1.65 -6.00
CA SER A 261 -26.25 -0.64 -6.75
C SER A 261 -27.17 0.39 -6.03
N SER A 262 -27.01 0.70 -4.74
CA SER A 262 -27.93 1.59 -4.02
C SER A 262 -27.60 3.10 -4.09
N SER A 263 -26.43 3.52 -4.59
CA SER A 263 -26.08 4.96 -4.62
C SER A 263 -25.20 5.42 -5.78
N ARG A 264 -24.46 4.54 -6.44
CA ARG A 264 -23.53 4.89 -7.52
C ARG A 264 -23.42 3.74 -8.53
N ARG A 265 -23.32 4.08 -9.81
CA ARG A 265 -23.14 3.15 -10.92
C ARG A 265 -22.08 3.66 -11.86
N SER A 266 -21.47 2.76 -12.59
CA SER A 266 -20.56 3.13 -13.68
C SER A 266 -21.34 3.62 -14.89
N VAL A 267 -20.68 4.41 -15.73
CA VAL A 267 -21.20 4.95 -16.98
C VAL A 267 -20.59 4.15 -18.13
N LYS A 268 -21.37 3.88 -19.18
CA LYS A 268 -20.84 3.22 -20.37
C LYS A 268 -19.91 4.18 -21.12
N ILE A 269 -18.77 3.69 -21.57
CA ILE A 269 -17.84 4.44 -22.41
C ILE A 269 -18.42 4.43 -23.83
N ASP A 270 -19.23 5.44 -24.12
CA ASP A 270 -19.72 5.73 -25.48
C ASP A 270 -18.71 6.61 -26.24
N GLU A 271 -19.03 6.98 -27.48
CA GLU A 271 -18.17 7.80 -28.33
C GLU A 271 -17.81 9.17 -27.69
N THR A 272 -18.71 9.73 -26.87
CA THR A 272 -18.51 11.03 -26.24
C THR A 272 -17.57 10.90 -25.04
N VAL A 273 -17.82 9.92 -24.18
CA VAL A 273 -16.94 9.61 -23.04
C VAL A 273 -15.55 9.22 -23.52
N GLU A 274 -15.47 8.41 -24.58
CA GLU A 274 -14.19 8.02 -25.18
C GLU A 274 -13.44 9.25 -25.73
N ALA A 275 -14.12 10.13 -26.48
CA ALA A 275 -13.51 11.36 -26.99
C ALA A 275 -12.98 12.26 -25.87
N LEU A 276 -13.74 12.44 -24.78
CA LEU A 276 -13.29 13.19 -23.60
C LEU A 276 -12.12 12.50 -22.88
N LEU A 277 -12.10 11.17 -22.89
CA LEU A 277 -11.03 10.40 -22.27
C LEU A 277 -9.72 10.48 -23.07
N LEU A 278 -9.78 10.52 -24.40
CA LEU A 278 -8.61 10.62 -25.28
C LEU A 278 -8.11 12.06 -25.46
N ASN A 279 -8.93 13.08 -25.14
CA ASN A 279 -8.56 14.49 -25.25
C ASN A 279 -7.58 14.92 -24.14
N ASN A 280 -6.41 15.44 -24.54
CA ASN A 280 -5.37 15.93 -23.62
C ASN A 280 -5.72 17.28 -22.96
N ASP A 281 -6.62 18.05 -23.55
CA ASP A 281 -7.02 19.37 -23.04
C ASP A 281 -8.09 19.28 -21.94
N VAL A 282 -8.64 18.08 -21.71
CA VAL A 282 -9.67 17.80 -20.69
C VAL A 282 -9.00 17.30 -19.42
N SER A 283 -9.23 17.97 -18.30
CA SER A 283 -8.71 17.54 -16.99
C SER A 283 -9.45 16.30 -16.46
N SER A 284 -8.81 15.57 -15.54
CA SER A 284 -9.45 14.40 -14.87
C SER A 284 -10.74 14.77 -14.16
N GLU A 285 -10.78 15.97 -13.55
CA GLU A 285 -11.96 16.52 -12.85
C GLU A 285 -13.09 16.90 -13.82
N GLN A 286 -12.77 17.47 -14.98
CA GLN A 286 -13.77 17.79 -16.01
C GLN A 286 -14.43 16.52 -16.56
N LEU A 287 -13.62 15.51 -16.88
CA LEU A 287 -14.13 14.18 -17.26
C LEU A 287 -14.97 13.57 -16.14
N GLY A 288 -14.50 13.66 -14.89
CA GLY A 288 -15.20 13.13 -13.73
C GLY A 288 -16.55 13.81 -13.49
N SER A 289 -16.61 15.12 -13.67
CA SER A 289 -17.85 15.90 -13.59
C SER A 289 -18.85 15.47 -14.65
N TYR A 290 -18.39 15.23 -15.88
CA TYR A 290 -19.24 14.69 -16.95
C TYR A 290 -19.77 13.29 -16.60
N ILE A 291 -18.91 12.39 -16.11
CA ILE A 291 -19.30 11.03 -15.69
C ILE A 291 -20.37 11.10 -14.59
N ILE A 292 -20.21 11.97 -13.59
CA ILE A 292 -21.21 12.14 -12.52
C ILE A 292 -22.58 12.51 -13.09
N LEU A 293 -22.63 13.43 -14.07
CA LEU A 293 -23.88 13.85 -14.70
C LEU A 293 -24.57 12.74 -15.52
N GLN A 294 -23.80 11.76 -16.02
CA GLN A 294 -24.30 10.63 -16.79
C GLN A 294 -24.72 9.43 -15.93
N ARG A 295 -24.57 9.50 -14.60
CA ARG A 295 -25.07 8.47 -13.69
C ARG A 295 -26.59 8.54 -13.60
N THR A 296 -27.27 7.63 -14.30
CA THR A 296 -28.71 7.38 -14.15
C THR A 296 -28.99 6.19 -13.25
#